data_AF-A0A952LT28-F1
#
_entry.id   AF-A0A952LT28-F1
#
_cell.length_a   1.000
_cell.length_b   1.000
_cell.length_c   1.000
_cell.angle_alpha   90.00
_cell.angle_beta   90.00
_cell.angle_gamma   90.00
#
_symmetry.space_group_name_H-M   'P 1'
#
loop_
_entity.id
_entity.type
_entity.pdbx_description
1 polymer ?
#
loop_
_entity_poly.entity_id
_entity_poly.type
_entity_poly.pdbx_seq_one_letter_code
_entity_poly.pdbx_strand_id
1 'polypeptide(L)'
;MRPKSQVFWVYIASFKANLERALRLSPRLINGHTGRDYFTARQAGSFFRETIECTQETGVAITHETHRARILFAAHISQPFLQAYPQLRLTLDISHWCNVASSLLENQPAAVNLALAHSDHVHARVGFAHGPQVNDPRAPEWRTAFNAHVAWWHAIVDIKRRTTGRLTMTTEFGPFPYMPSLPYTQQAVGNQWDINRYMMKFWRQRYTPGN
;
A
#
# COMPACT_ATOMS: atom_id res chain seq x y z
N MET A 1 -18.75 -25.99 -0.75
CA MET A 1 -17.80 -24.97 -1.25
C MET A 1 -18.40 -24.32 -2.49
N ARG A 2 -18.43 -22.98 -2.59
CA ARG A 2 -18.90 -22.31 -3.83
C ARG A 2 -17.81 -22.47 -4.92
N PRO A 3 -18.16 -22.69 -6.20
CA PRO A 3 -17.18 -22.75 -7.29
C PRO A 3 -16.34 -21.47 -7.35
N LYS A 4 -15.03 -21.59 -7.64
CA LYS A 4 -14.10 -20.44 -7.74
C LYS A 4 -14.59 -19.35 -8.71
N SER A 5 -15.32 -19.73 -9.77
CA SER A 5 -15.93 -18.80 -10.72
C SER A 5 -17.06 -17.95 -10.09
N GLN A 6 -17.85 -18.53 -9.19
CA GLN A 6 -18.91 -17.82 -8.46
C GLN A 6 -18.33 -16.83 -7.44
N VAL A 7 -17.15 -17.12 -6.88
CA VAL A 7 -16.46 -16.24 -5.93
C VAL A 7 -16.02 -14.93 -6.59
N PHE A 8 -15.51 -14.98 -7.83
CA PHE A 8 -15.09 -13.78 -8.54
C PHE A 8 -16.24 -12.81 -8.78
N TRP A 9 -17.35 -13.28 -9.34
CA TRP A 9 -18.50 -12.43 -9.69
C TRP A 9 -19.13 -11.78 -8.47
N VAL A 10 -19.25 -12.53 -7.36
CA VAL A 10 -19.72 -11.97 -6.07
C VAL A 10 -18.74 -10.91 -5.56
N TYR A 11 -17.43 -11.15 -5.68
CA TYR A 11 -16.41 -10.22 -5.20
C TYR A 11 -16.40 -8.91 -6.00
N ILE A 12 -16.41 -8.97 -7.33
CA ILE A 12 -16.38 -7.76 -8.16
C ILE A 12 -17.67 -6.94 -8.03
N ALA A 13 -18.83 -7.60 -7.90
CA ALA A 13 -20.09 -6.91 -7.63
C ALA A 13 -20.05 -6.18 -6.27
N SER A 14 -19.54 -6.85 -5.22
CA SER A 14 -19.36 -6.20 -3.91
C SER A 14 -18.34 -5.05 -3.98
N PHE A 15 -17.26 -5.21 -4.74
CA PHE A 15 -16.27 -4.16 -4.95
C PHE A 15 -16.88 -2.92 -5.61
N LYS A 16 -17.64 -3.09 -6.70
CA LYS A 16 -18.36 -2.00 -7.37
C LYS A 16 -19.33 -1.27 -6.43
N ALA A 17 -20.15 -2.02 -5.69
CA ALA A 17 -21.07 -1.44 -4.71
C ALA A 17 -20.35 -0.66 -3.58
N ASN A 18 -19.16 -1.13 -3.16
CA ASN A 18 -18.34 -0.39 -2.20
C ASN A 18 -17.76 0.88 -2.80
N LEU A 19 -17.33 0.82 -4.06
CA LEU A 19 -16.79 1.97 -4.79
C LEU A 19 -17.86 3.06 -4.94
N GLU A 20 -19.06 2.72 -5.38
CA GLU A 20 -20.20 3.64 -5.47
C GLU A 20 -20.53 4.27 -4.11
N ARG A 21 -20.51 3.48 -3.03
CA ARG A 21 -20.71 4.00 -1.66
C ARG A 21 -19.63 4.99 -1.26
N ALA A 22 -18.37 4.69 -1.56
CA ALA A 22 -17.25 5.57 -1.25
C ALA A 22 -17.34 6.88 -2.04
N LEU A 23 -17.70 6.84 -3.33
CA LEU A 23 -17.85 8.04 -4.17
C LEU A 23 -18.91 9.01 -3.65
N ARG A 24 -20.01 8.52 -3.07
CA ARG A 24 -21.05 9.36 -2.45
C ARG A 24 -20.56 10.17 -1.25
N LEU A 25 -19.41 9.83 -0.68
CA LEU A 25 -18.77 10.60 0.39
C LEU A 25 -17.90 11.75 -0.15
N SER A 26 -17.92 12.00 -1.46
CA SER A 26 -17.09 12.98 -2.16
C SER A 26 -15.60 12.93 -1.73
N PRO A 27 -14.97 11.74 -1.74
CA PRO A 27 -13.63 11.58 -1.22
C PRO A 27 -12.62 12.25 -2.15
N ARG A 28 -11.50 12.71 -1.57
CA ARG A 28 -10.37 13.20 -2.35
C ARG A 28 -9.69 12.09 -3.17
N LEU A 29 -9.65 10.90 -2.60
CA LEU A 29 -8.98 9.71 -3.12
C LEU A 29 -9.61 8.49 -2.45
N ILE A 30 -9.72 7.39 -3.18
CA ILE A 30 -10.19 6.09 -2.68
C ILE A 30 -9.01 5.13 -2.68
N ASN A 31 -8.71 4.55 -1.51
CA ASN A 31 -7.78 3.42 -1.39
C ASN A 31 -8.56 2.10 -1.39
N GLY A 32 -8.15 1.16 -2.22
CA GLY A 32 -8.81 -0.12 -2.43
C GLY A 32 -7.95 -1.32 -2.03
N HIS A 33 -8.50 -2.16 -1.15
CA HIS A 33 -8.10 -3.56 -1.00
C HIS A 33 -8.65 -4.39 -2.17
N THR A 34 -7.98 -4.30 -3.32
CA THR A 34 -8.54 -4.79 -4.58
C THR A 34 -8.23 -6.26 -4.86
N GLY A 35 -9.30 -7.01 -5.10
CA GLY A 35 -9.26 -8.40 -5.50
C GLY A 35 -8.57 -9.34 -4.51
N ARG A 36 -8.15 -10.49 -5.03
CA ARG A 36 -7.49 -11.58 -4.30
C ARG A 36 -6.28 -12.06 -5.10
N ASP A 37 -5.27 -12.53 -4.38
CA ASP A 37 -4.01 -13.07 -4.91
C ASP A 37 -4.20 -14.31 -5.79
N TYR A 38 -5.26 -15.09 -5.55
CA TYR A 38 -5.59 -16.27 -6.35
C TYR A 38 -6.46 -15.99 -7.60
N PHE A 39 -6.78 -14.72 -7.89
CA PHE A 39 -7.49 -14.38 -9.13
C PHE A 39 -6.55 -14.43 -10.33
N THR A 40 -7.06 -14.92 -11.46
CA THR A 40 -6.33 -14.91 -12.74
C THR A 40 -6.03 -13.50 -13.21
N ALA A 41 -5.02 -13.32 -14.07
CA ALA A 41 -4.69 -12.01 -14.65
C ALA A 41 -5.89 -11.36 -15.36
N ARG A 42 -6.73 -12.14 -16.05
CA ARG A 42 -7.96 -11.65 -16.69
C ARG A 42 -8.96 -11.10 -15.67
N GLN A 43 -9.17 -11.82 -14.56
CA GLN A 43 -10.06 -11.39 -13.48
C GLN A 43 -9.51 -10.16 -12.74
N ALA A 44 -8.20 -10.13 -12.46
CA ALA A 44 -7.52 -8.98 -11.90
C ALA A 44 -7.70 -7.73 -12.78
N GLY A 45 -7.48 -7.87 -14.09
CA GLY A 45 -7.67 -6.80 -15.07
C GLY A 45 -9.08 -6.22 -15.09
N SER A 46 -10.12 -7.01 -14.73
CA SER A 46 -11.49 -6.49 -14.62
C SER A 46 -11.64 -5.44 -13.53
N PHE A 47 -10.91 -5.56 -12.40
CA PHE A 47 -10.93 -4.53 -11.36
C PHE A 47 -10.22 -3.25 -11.80
N PHE A 48 -9.11 -3.39 -12.54
CA PHE A 48 -8.34 -2.25 -13.00
C PHE A 48 -9.08 -1.46 -14.08
N ARG A 49 -9.71 -2.13 -15.06
CA ARG A 49 -10.56 -1.44 -16.04
C ARG A 49 -11.70 -0.69 -15.37
N GLU A 50 -12.42 -1.35 -14.46
CA GLU A 50 -13.51 -0.74 -13.71
C GLU A 50 -13.10 0.54 -12.99
N THR A 51 -11.96 0.50 -12.30
CA THR A 51 -11.48 1.66 -11.51
C THR A 51 -10.88 2.76 -12.37
N ILE A 52 -10.26 2.42 -13.50
CA ILE A 52 -9.78 3.40 -14.48
C ILE A 52 -10.98 4.11 -15.12
N GLU A 53 -11.98 3.38 -15.60
CA GLU A 53 -13.23 3.93 -16.16
C GLU A 53 -13.93 4.83 -15.13
N CYS A 54 -14.09 4.34 -13.89
CA CYS A 54 -14.68 5.13 -12.81
C CYS A 54 -13.89 6.41 -12.48
N THR A 55 -12.55 6.36 -12.53
CA THR A 55 -11.71 7.55 -12.32
C THR A 55 -11.91 8.56 -13.45
N GLN A 56 -12.05 8.10 -14.69
CA GLN A 56 -12.30 8.96 -15.86
C GLN A 56 -13.67 9.63 -15.79
N GLU A 57 -14.70 8.91 -15.35
CA GLU A 57 -16.07 9.42 -15.24
C GLU A 57 -16.25 10.40 -14.09
N THR A 58 -15.61 10.14 -12.95
CA THR A 58 -15.87 10.89 -11.70
C THR A 58 -14.79 11.92 -11.37
N GLY A 59 -13.59 11.80 -11.94
CA GLY A 59 -12.42 12.57 -11.58
C GLY A 59 -11.82 12.22 -10.20
N VAL A 60 -12.41 11.27 -9.45
CA VAL A 60 -11.91 10.84 -8.15
C VAL A 60 -10.81 9.81 -8.36
N ALA A 61 -9.61 10.08 -7.84
CA ALA A 61 -8.48 9.16 -7.94
C ALA A 61 -8.76 7.87 -7.14
N ILE A 62 -8.65 6.72 -7.80
CA ILE A 62 -8.72 5.41 -7.18
C ILE A 62 -7.33 4.77 -7.19
N THR A 63 -6.90 4.34 -6.01
CA THR A 63 -5.59 3.73 -5.78
C THR A 63 -5.75 2.34 -5.22
N HIS A 64 -4.81 1.45 -5.56
CA HIS A 64 -4.82 0.07 -5.13
C HIS A 64 -3.69 -0.19 -4.14
N GLU A 65 -4.03 -0.72 -2.97
CA GLU A 65 -3.04 -1.01 -1.96
C GLU A 65 -2.20 -2.23 -2.32
N THR A 66 -0.88 -2.09 -2.22
CA THR A 66 0.04 -3.23 -2.26
C THR A 66 -0.06 -3.99 -0.94
N HIS A 67 -0.89 -5.01 -0.88
CA HIS A 67 -1.14 -5.76 0.35
C HIS A 67 -1.13 -7.27 0.08
N ARG A 68 -0.65 -8.07 1.04
CA ARG A 68 -0.71 -9.54 0.95
C ARG A 68 -2.16 -10.02 0.77
N ALA A 69 -2.41 -11.12 0.07
CA ALA A 69 -3.77 -11.59 -0.23
C ALA A 69 -4.64 -10.65 -1.11
N ARG A 70 -4.00 -9.69 -1.80
CA ARG A 70 -4.58 -8.86 -2.88
C ARG A 70 -3.88 -9.12 -4.20
N ILE A 71 -4.39 -8.57 -5.29
CA ILE A 71 -3.80 -8.77 -6.63
C ILE A 71 -2.33 -8.33 -6.66
N LEU A 72 -2.00 -7.19 -6.04
CA LEU A 72 -0.69 -6.56 -6.07
C LEU A 72 0.19 -6.94 -4.87
N PHE A 73 0.19 -8.22 -4.50
CA PHE A 73 0.79 -8.70 -3.24
C PHE A 73 2.32 -8.81 -3.26
N ALA A 74 2.96 -8.80 -4.42
CA ALA A 74 4.42 -8.89 -4.57
C ALA A 74 4.92 -7.99 -5.69
N ALA A 75 6.17 -7.52 -5.60
CA ALA A 75 6.74 -6.57 -6.56
C ALA A 75 6.75 -7.15 -7.99
N HIS A 76 7.34 -8.34 -8.19
CA HIS A 76 7.37 -9.02 -9.49
C HIS A 76 5.98 -9.37 -10.05
N ILE A 77 4.98 -9.62 -9.19
CA ILE A 77 3.58 -9.84 -9.62
C ILE A 77 2.91 -8.55 -10.07
N SER A 78 3.21 -7.43 -9.39
CA SER A 78 2.59 -6.14 -9.66
C SER A 78 3.15 -5.49 -10.92
N GLN A 79 4.43 -5.71 -11.23
CA GLN A 79 5.12 -5.13 -12.39
C GLN A 79 4.37 -5.32 -13.73
N PRO A 80 3.98 -6.53 -14.17
CA PRO A 80 3.28 -6.71 -15.44
C PRO A 80 1.92 -6.01 -15.48
N PHE A 81 1.22 -5.87 -14.34
CA PHE A 81 -0.03 -5.11 -14.31
C PHE A 81 0.21 -3.61 -14.46
N LEU A 82 1.23 -3.05 -13.82
CA LEU A 82 1.60 -1.63 -13.96
C LEU A 82 2.03 -1.31 -15.39
N GLN A 83 2.70 -2.23 -16.07
CA GLN A 83 3.06 -2.10 -17.49
C GLN A 83 1.82 -2.17 -18.41
N ALA A 84 0.91 -3.11 -18.15
CA ALA A 84 -0.29 -3.31 -18.97
C ALA A 84 -1.37 -2.23 -18.75
N TYR A 85 -1.39 -1.60 -17.57
CA TYR A 85 -2.36 -0.57 -17.20
C TYR A 85 -1.62 0.71 -16.73
N PRO A 86 -1.11 1.55 -17.64
CA PRO A 86 -0.34 2.74 -17.29
C PRO A 86 -1.09 3.74 -16.40
N GLN A 87 -2.43 3.79 -16.48
CA GLN A 87 -3.26 4.64 -15.61
C GLN A 87 -3.43 4.09 -14.19
N LEU A 88 -3.03 2.84 -13.91
CA LEU A 88 -3.19 2.22 -12.60
C LEU A 88 -2.37 2.98 -11.55
N ARG A 89 -3.03 3.39 -10.46
CA ARG A 89 -2.40 4.13 -9.36
C ARG A 89 -2.35 3.29 -8.09
N LEU A 90 -1.30 3.48 -7.29
CA LEU A 90 -1.06 2.70 -6.08
C LEU A 90 -1.23 3.53 -4.81
N THR A 91 -1.78 2.87 -3.80
CA THR A 91 -1.41 3.11 -2.41
C THR A 91 -0.25 2.18 -2.11
N LEU A 92 0.95 2.73 -2.03
CA LEU A 92 2.11 1.88 -1.78
C LEU A 92 2.26 1.66 -0.28
N ASP A 93 1.90 0.45 0.14
CA ASP A 93 2.40 -0.19 1.37
C ASP A 93 3.45 -1.25 1.00
N ILE A 94 4.67 -0.78 0.74
CA ILE A 94 5.78 -1.65 0.30
C ILE A 94 6.24 -2.64 1.38
N SER A 95 5.83 -2.42 2.64
CA SER A 95 6.16 -3.32 3.76
C SER A 95 5.61 -4.73 3.55
N HIS A 96 4.44 -4.85 2.89
CA HIS A 96 3.86 -6.14 2.55
C HIS A 96 4.72 -6.93 1.58
N TRP A 97 5.39 -6.26 0.64
CA TRP A 97 6.30 -6.91 -0.30
C TRP A 97 7.56 -7.40 0.39
N CYS A 98 8.07 -6.68 1.40
CA CYS A 98 9.20 -7.14 2.21
C CYS A 98 8.89 -8.48 2.86
N ASN A 99 7.71 -8.60 3.47
CA ASN A 99 7.23 -9.84 4.08
C ASN A 99 7.07 -11.00 3.07
N VAL A 100 6.57 -10.72 1.86
CA VAL A 100 6.40 -11.76 0.83
C VAL A 100 7.74 -12.20 0.24
N ALA A 101 8.65 -11.25 0.02
CA ALA A 101 9.96 -11.51 -0.57
C ALA A 101 10.97 -12.08 0.44
N SER A 102 10.69 -11.98 1.74
CA SER A 102 11.66 -12.30 2.79
C SER A 102 12.97 -11.50 2.67
N SER A 103 12.88 -10.24 2.23
CA SER A 103 14.01 -9.33 2.01
C SER A 103 13.57 -7.85 2.06
N LEU A 104 14.50 -6.92 1.82
CA LEU A 104 14.20 -5.50 1.59
C LEU A 104 14.20 -5.16 0.09
N LEU A 105 13.81 -6.13 -0.75
CA LEU A 105 13.56 -5.96 -2.18
C LEU A 105 14.78 -5.55 -3.03
N GLU A 106 16.00 -5.72 -2.51
CA GLU A 106 17.25 -5.34 -3.16
C GLU A 106 17.43 -5.95 -4.56
N ASN A 107 16.86 -7.14 -4.79
CA ASN A 107 16.93 -7.87 -6.06
C ASN A 107 15.76 -7.58 -7.02
N GLN A 108 14.86 -6.63 -6.70
CA GLN A 108 13.68 -6.28 -7.53
C GLN A 108 13.60 -4.79 -7.90
N PRO A 109 14.71 -4.09 -8.23
CA PRO A 109 14.70 -2.64 -8.41
C PRO A 109 13.80 -2.17 -9.55
N ALA A 110 13.68 -2.93 -10.63
CA ALA A 110 12.81 -2.57 -11.77
C ALA A 110 11.33 -2.52 -11.36
N ALA A 111 10.84 -3.55 -10.66
CA ALA A 111 9.48 -3.63 -10.15
C ALA A 111 9.21 -2.52 -9.12
N VAL A 112 10.14 -2.31 -8.19
CA VAL A 112 10.03 -1.26 -7.17
C VAL A 112 9.98 0.11 -7.83
N ASN A 113 10.92 0.46 -8.70
CA ASN A 113 10.97 1.78 -9.35
C ASN A 113 9.70 2.08 -10.15
N LEU A 114 9.15 1.08 -10.85
CA LEU A 114 7.87 1.24 -11.54
C LEU A 114 6.73 1.50 -10.53
N ALA A 115 6.66 0.75 -9.43
CA ALA A 115 5.66 0.98 -8.39
C ALA A 115 5.78 2.39 -7.76
N LEU A 116 6.99 2.88 -7.51
CA LEU A 116 7.24 4.23 -6.99
C LEU A 116 6.67 5.31 -7.94
N ALA A 117 6.87 5.16 -9.26
CA ALA A 117 6.28 6.05 -10.26
C ALA A 117 4.73 5.95 -10.31
N HIS A 118 4.20 4.77 -10.01
CA HIS A 118 2.76 4.50 -9.98
C HIS A 118 2.06 4.85 -8.66
N SER A 119 2.79 5.30 -7.64
CA SER A 119 2.23 5.60 -6.32
C SER A 119 1.66 7.01 -6.23
N ASP A 120 0.45 7.16 -5.70
CA ASP A 120 -0.18 8.46 -5.38
C ASP A 120 -0.52 8.63 -3.90
N HIS A 121 -0.58 7.52 -3.17
CA HIS A 121 -0.73 7.46 -1.73
C HIS A 121 0.32 6.51 -1.13
N VAL A 122 0.76 6.78 0.09
CA VAL A 122 1.73 5.94 0.81
C VAL A 122 1.17 5.55 2.17
N HIS A 123 1.23 4.28 2.49
CA HIS A 123 1.12 3.83 3.87
C HIS A 123 2.52 3.74 4.47
N ALA A 124 2.79 4.59 5.45
CA ALA A 124 4.11 4.81 6.00
C ALA A 124 4.41 3.90 7.21
N ARG A 125 4.05 2.63 7.11
CA ARG A 125 4.54 1.61 8.05
C ARG A 125 5.90 1.08 7.59
N VAL A 126 6.69 0.58 8.53
CA VAL A 126 8.00 -0.02 8.26
C VAL A 126 7.89 -1.52 8.47
N GLY A 127 8.10 -2.29 7.41
CA GLY A 127 8.24 -3.74 7.47
C GLY A 127 9.70 -4.18 7.46
N PHE A 128 9.89 -5.49 7.50
CA PHE A 128 11.17 -6.18 7.41
C PHE A 128 10.97 -7.51 6.68
N ALA A 129 12.03 -8.29 6.49
CA ALA A 129 11.98 -9.56 5.76
C ALA A 129 10.84 -10.49 6.22
N HIS A 130 10.55 -10.57 7.52
CA HIS A 130 9.59 -11.55 8.04
C HIS A 130 8.30 -10.93 8.57
N GLY A 131 8.04 -9.65 8.24
CA GLY A 131 6.82 -9.01 8.69
C GLY A 131 6.58 -7.66 8.02
N PRO A 132 5.31 -7.31 7.76
CA PRO A 132 4.94 -5.99 7.21
C PRO A 132 5.09 -4.87 8.25
N GLN A 133 5.40 -5.19 9.51
CA GLN A 133 5.48 -4.20 10.58
C GLN A 133 6.56 -4.59 11.58
N VAL A 134 7.46 -3.65 11.88
CA VAL A 134 8.36 -3.71 13.03
C VAL A 134 7.62 -3.28 14.30
N ASN A 135 8.08 -3.75 15.47
CA ASN A 135 7.46 -3.37 16.74
C ASN A 135 7.62 -1.86 17.06
N ASP A 136 8.77 -1.26 16.73
CA ASP A 136 9.01 0.16 16.90
C ASP A 136 10.05 0.69 15.90
N PRO A 137 9.70 1.55 14.94
CA PRO A 137 10.63 2.05 13.93
C PRO A 137 11.74 2.96 14.51
N ARG A 138 11.64 3.37 15.77
CA ARG A 138 12.66 4.17 16.47
C ARG A 138 13.82 3.32 17.00
N ALA A 139 13.62 2.01 17.14
CA ALA A 139 14.60 1.15 17.77
C ALA A 139 15.80 0.91 16.82
N PRO A 140 17.04 0.91 17.34
CA PRO A 140 18.26 0.86 16.52
C PRO A 140 18.38 -0.41 15.68
N GLU A 141 17.83 -1.54 16.13
CA GLU A 141 17.80 -2.80 15.40
C GLU A 141 17.02 -2.71 14.08
N TRP A 142 16.08 -1.77 13.98
CA TRP A 142 15.29 -1.55 12.76
C TRP A 142 15.86 -0.49 11.84
N ARG A 143 17.03 0.07 12.13
CA ARG A 143 17.62 1.16 11.35
C ARG A 143 17.78 0.82 9.87
N THR A 144 18.16 -0.41 9.54
CA THR A 144 18.29 -0.87 8.14
C THR A 144 16.94 -0.86 7.44
N ALA A 145 15.91 -1.46 8.04
CA ALA A 145 14.56 -1.49 7.49
C ALA A 145 13.96 -0.08 7.37
N PHE A 146 14.12 0.76 8.40
CA PHE A 146 13.67 2.14 8.41
C PHE A 146 14.31 2.94 7.26
N ASN A 147 15.63 2.85 7.09
CA ASN A 147 16.35 3.56 6.04
C ASN A 147 15.93 3.13 4.62
N ALA A 148 15.68 1.83 4.41
CA ALA A 148 15.16 1.33 3.13
C ALA A 148 13.79 1.95 2.81
N HIS A 149 12.88 1.97 3.79
CA HIS A 149 11.56 2.58 3.62
C HIS A 149 11.65 4.08 3.37
N VAL A 150 12.52 4.79 4.11
CA VAL A 150 12.77 6.22 3.89
C VAL A 150 13.30 6.50 2.48
N ALA A 151 14.18 5.66 1.94
CA ALA A 151 14.69 5.81 0.57
C ALA A 151 13.57 5.70 -0.47
N TRP A 152 12.68 4.72 -0.34
CA TRP A 152 11.51 4.58 -1.23
C TRP A 152 10.55 5.76 -1.11
N TRP A 153 10.23 6.19 0.12
CA TRP A 153 9.37 7.35 0.35
C TRP A 153 9.95 8.62 -0.22
N HIS A 154 11.26 8.83 -0.05
CA HIS A 154 11.95 9.99 -0.59
C HIS A 154 11.87 10.01 -2.13
N ALA A 155 12.09 8.87 -2.78
CA ALA A 155 11.94 8.75 -4.23
C ALA A 155 10.52 9.09 -4.72
N ILE A 156 9.48 8.64 -4.01
CA ILE A 156 8.08 8.99 -4.36
C ILE A 156 7.87 10.50 -4.20
N VAL A 157 8.33 11.10 -3.10
CA VAL A 157 8.23 12.55 -2.87
C VAL A 157 8.90 13.33 -4.00
N ASP A 158 10.10 12.93 -4.43
CA ASP A 158 10.82 13.60 -5.51
C ASP A 158 10.15 13.42 -6.87
N ILE A 159 9.56 12.26 -7.14
CA ILE A 159 8.72 12.04 -8.34
C ILE A 159 7.51 12.98 -8.29
N LYS A 160 6.83 13.08 -7.15
CA LYS A 160 5.64 13.93 -7.02
C LYS A 160 5.94 15.41 -7.11
N ARG A 161 7.02 15.89 -6.50
CA ARG A 161 7.48 17.27 -6.64
C ARG A 161 7.69 17.68 -8.10
N ARG A 162 8.19 16.77 -8.94
CA ARG A 162 8.43 17.00 -10.37
C ARG A 162 7.21 16.81 -11.28
N THR A 163 6.12 16.23 -10.78
CA THR A 163 4.97 15.85 -11.60
C THR A 163 3.70 16.55 -11.14
N THR A 164 3.06 16.06 -10.08
CA THR A 164 1.74 16.53 -9.63
C THR A 164 1.83 17.55 -8.49
N GLY A 165 3.00 17.72 -7.88
CA GLY A 165 3.22 18.52 -6.68
C GLY A 165 2.55 17.96 -5.42
N ARG A 166 1.97 16.75 -5.47
CA ARG A 166 1.05 16.28 -4.44
C ARG A 166 1.19 14.80 -4.13
N LEU A 167 1.33 14.50 -2.84
CA LEU A 167 1.36 13.15 -2.27
C LEU A 167 0.52 13.15 -0.99
N THR A 168 -0.33 12.14 -0.81
CA THR A 168 -0.97 11.89 0.49
C THR A 168 -0.29 10.71 1.17
N MET A 169 -0.31 10.67 2.50
CA MET A 169 0.25 9.55 3.25
C MET A 169 -0.56 9.27 4.52
N THR A 170 -0.51 8.03 4.98
CA THR A 170 -1.13 7.59 6.23
C THR A 170 -0.08 6.87 7.06
N THR A 171 0.11 7.26 8.31
CA THR A 171 0.89 6.46 9.26
C THR A 171 0.05 5.27 9.67
N GLU A 172 0.52 4.06 9.38
CA GLU A 172 -0.34 2.88 9.42
C GLU A 172 0.23 1.76 10.31
N PHE A 173 0.86 2.09 11.43
CA PHE A 173 1.19 1.04 12.40
C PHE A 173 -0.10 0.49 13.02
N GLY A 174 -0.42 -0.77 12.74
CA GLY A 174 -1.64 -1.47 13.14
C GLY A 174 -1.53 -2.17 14.49
N PRO A 175 -2.66 -2.54 15.12
CA PRO A 175 -2.68 -3.32 16.36
C PRO A 175 -2.35 -4.80 16.07
N PHE A 176 -2.52 -5.69 17.05
CA PHE A 176 -2.47 -7.14 16.81
C PHE A 176 -3.35 -7.53 15.60
N PRO A 177 -2.90 -8.43 14.69
CA PRO A 177 -1.67 -9.24 14.77
C PRO A 177 -0.41 -8.57 14.19
N TYR A 178 -0.47 -7.30 13.78
CA TYR A 178 0.69 -6.59 13.24
C TYR A 178 1.66 -6.13 14.33
N MET A 179 1.12 -5.62 15.43
CA MET A 179 1.89 -5.34 16.64
C MET A 179 1.98 -6.62 17.47
N PRO A 180 3.18 -7.19 17.67
CA PRO A 180 3.34 -8.33 18.56
C PRO A 180 2.84 -8.00 19.96
N SER A 181 2.34 -9.01 20.66
CA SER A 181 1.93 -8.88 22.05
C SER A 181 2.65 -9.93 22.90
N LEU A 182 2.82 -9.61 24.18
CA LEU A 182 3.37 -10.55 25.15
C LEU A 182 2.45 -11.77 25.25
N PRO A 183 3.01 -12.99 25.36
CA PRO A 183 2.20 -14.18 25.55
C PRO A 183 1.40 -14.06 26.86
N TYR A 184 0.23 -14.69 26.89
CA TYR A 184 -0.72 -14.71 28.01
C TYR A 184 -1.41 -13.37 28.33
N THR A 185 -0.67 -12.26 28.45
CA THR A 185 -1.27 -10.96 28.80
C THR A 185 -1.86 -10.24 27.59
N GLN A 186 -1.43 -10.60 26.37
CA GLN A 186 -1.79 -9.92 25.13
C GLN A 186 -1.43 -8.42 25.12
N GLN A 187 -0.58 -7.98 26.04
CA GLN A 187 -0.09 -6.60 26.09
C GLN A 187 0.77 -6.33 24.86
N ALA A 188 0.44 -5.30 24.08
CA ALA A 188 1.24 -4.88 22.95
C ALA A 188 2.67 -4.53 23.38
N VAL A 189 3.67 -4.99 22.61
CA VAL A 189 5.08 -4.72 22.91
C VAL A 189 5.48 -3.25 22.66
N GLY A 190 4.67 -2.51 21.89
CA GLY A 190 4.89 -1.11 21.57
C GLY A 190 3.62 -0.27 21.67
N ASN A 191 3.76 1.03 21.90
CA ASN A 191 2.64 1.97 21.93
C ASN A 191 2.30 2.43 20.50
N GLN A 192 1.22 1.88 19.95
CA GLN A 192 0.76 2.15 18.58
C GLN A 192 0.53 3.63 18.29
N TRP A 193 -0.05 4.38 19.24
CA TRP A 193 -0.34 5.80 19.08
C TRP A 193 0.95 6.63 19.00
N ASP A 194 1.87 6.38 19.92
CA ASP A 194 3.15 7.10 19.96
C ASP A 194 3.99 6.83 18.71
N ILE A 195 3.97 5.59 18.19
CA ILE A 195 4.65 5.22 16.96
C ILE A 195 4.05 5.95 15.75
N ASN A 196 2.73 5.91 15.56
CA ASN A 196 2.08 6.62 14.45
C ASN A 196 2.33 8.13 14.55
N ARG A 197 2.27 8.71 15.75
CA ARG A 197 2.59 10.13 15.98
C ARG A 197 4.04 10.44 15.63
N TYR A 198 4.99 9.56 15.98
CA TYR A 198 6.39 9.71 15.60
C TYR A 198 6.56 9.71 14.07
N MET A 199 5.99 8.73 13.38
CA MET A 199 6.06 8.64 11.91
C MET A 199 5.46 9.88 11.24
N MET A 200 4.34 10.39 11.75
CA MET A 200 3.69 11.58 11.22
C MET A 200 4.61 12.81 11.39
N LYS A 201 5.21 12.98 12.57
CA LYS A 201 6.17 14.06 12.83
C LYS A 201 7.39 13.95 11.94
N PHE A 202 7.95 12.74 11.78
CA PHE A 202 9.08 12.48 10.88
C PHE A 202 8.76 12.91 9.44
N TRP A 203 7.60 12.51 8.89
CA TRP A 203 7.18 12.88 7.55
C TRP A 203 7.01 14.40 7.38
N ARG A 204 6.37 15.07 8.36
CA ARG A 204 6.18 16.53 8.32
C ARG A 204 7.51 17.27 8.36
N GLN A 205 8.38 16.93 9.32
CA GLN A 205 9.70 17.56 9.47
C GLN A 205 10.55 17.40 8.21
N ARG A 206 10.45 16.26 7.52
CA ARG A 206 11.30 15.95 6.38
C ARG A 206 10.78 16.50 5.05
N TYR A 207 9.46 16.60 4.87
CA TYR A 207 8.87 16.84 3.55
C TYR A 207 7.95 18.05 3.45
N THR A 208 7.53 18.66 4.57
CA THR A 208 6.80 19.92 4.56
C THR A 208 7.79 21.08 4.40
N PRO A 209 7.64 21.97 3.40
CA PRO A 209 8.48 23.16 3.27
C PRO A 209 8.33 24.08 4.49
N GLY A 210 9.44 24.50 5.10
CA GLY A 210 9.46 25.61 6.08
C GLY A 210 9.27 25.24 7.55
N ASN A 211 10.13 24.38 8.11
CA ASN A 211 10.49 24.42 9.53
C ASN A 211 11.94 24.88 9.66
#